data_AF-A0A1Q6KEW8-F1
#
_entry.id   AF-A0A1Q6KEW8-F1
#
_cell.length_a   1.000
_cell.length_b   1.000
_cell.length_c   1.000
_cell.angle_alpha   90.00
_cell.angle_beta   90.00
_cell.angle_gamma   90.00
#
_symmetry.space_group_name_H-M   'P 1'
#
loop_
_entity.id
_entity.type
_entity.pdbx_description
1 polymer ?
#
loop_
_entity_poly.entity_id
_entity_poly.type
_entity_poly.pdbx_seq_one_letter_code
_entity_poly.pdbx_strand_id
1 'polypeptide(L)'
;MGEFAEYILNEEDLISKMEIIFFLAPKLKINFDKSVVFKTEIARIFLKYTNLKVDNNLVLTACLLCNCKKVDDSQKIGKLKTYAKEGAEYLEQLGFDKRFCKICEGVNRYSGNPREPESDILELTDQFGGMLIDRPERIAFNPDEAMVLLEHRNLKTEYNRYLQSFREFVEAMEKIVIHGNVDTTVFARLQKLMRDSKGVPELVKSIATDYSICVDQKLEELKTTAKEAKKTANRAMFTTEIEEKILNHAKMDDK
;
A
#
# COMPACT_ATOMS: atom_id res chain seq x y z
N MET A 1 -24.38 16.39 4.77
CA MET A 1 -23.78 15.04 4.76
C MET A 1 -22.62 14.90 3.78
N GLY A 2 -22.59 15.59 2.62
CA GLY A 2 -21.42 15.59 1.72
C GLY A 2 -20.13 16.25 2.25
N GLU A 3 -20.23 17.04 3.33
CA GLU A 3 -19.09 17.75 3.92
C GLU A 3 -17.96 16.81 4.39
N PHE A 4 -18.27 15.61 4.92
CA PHE A 4 -17.24 14.68 5.36
C PHE A 4 -16.48 14.06 4.17
N ALA A 5 -17.20 13.56 3.17
CA ALA A 5 -16.60 12.91 2.01
C ALA A 5 -15.71 13.88 1.23
N GLU A 6 -16.20 15.09 0.98
CA GLU A 6 -15.44 16.14 0.31
C GLU A 6 -14.23 16.56 1.15
N TYR A 7 -14.41 16.81 2.45
CA TYR A 7 -13.33 17.20 3.34
C TYR A 7 -12.21 16.16 3.41
N ILE A 8 -12.55 14.88 3.62
CA ILE A 8 -11.52 13.84 3.75
C ILE A 8 -10.85 13.53 2.42
N LEU A 9 -11.53 13.64 1.28
CA LEU A 9 -10.92 13.46 -0.03
C LEU A 9 -10.01 14.64 -0.42
N ASN A 10 -10.30 15.86 0.06
CA ASN A 10 -9.46 17.04 -0.22
C ASN A 10 -8.24 17.17 0.70
N GLU A 11 -8.25 16.55 1.87
CA GLU A 11 -7.03 16.44 2.69
C GLU A 11 -5.98 15.60 1.94
N GLU A 12 -4.73 16.03 1.88
CA GLU A 12 -3.65 15.27 1.21
C GLU A 12 -2.68 14.65 2.21
N ASP A 13 -2.56 15.23 3.40
CA ASP A 13 -1.69 14.71 4.45
C ASP A 13 -2.30 13.48 5.09
N LEU A 14 -1.60 12.34 4.96
CA LEU A 14 -2.11 11.07 5.44
C LEU A 14 -2.30 11.04 6.96
N ILE A 15 -1.41 11.70 7.71
CA ILE A 15 -1.49 11.73 9.18
C ILE A 15 -2.73 12.50 9.60
N SER A 16 -2.98 13.66 8.98
CA SER A 16 -4.17 14.48 9.19
C SER A 16 -5.45 13.68 8.86
N LYS A 17 -5.48 12.91 7.75
CA LYS A 17 -6.59 12.00 7.46
C LYS A 17 -6.84 10.98 8.57
N MET A 18 -5.77 10.34 9.06
CA MET A 18 -5.87 9.35 10.14
C MET A 18 -6.42 9.96 11.43
N GLU A 19 -6.00 11.19 11.77
CA GLU A 19 -6.50 11.93 12.92
C GLU A 19 -7.99 12.29 12.76
N ILE A 20 -8.37 12.86 11.61
CA ILE A 20 -9.77 13.22 11.28
C ILE A 20 -10.67 11.98 11.41
N ILE A 21 -10.29 10.87 10.77
CA ILE A 21 -11.07 9.63 10.80
C ILE A 21 -11.12 9.07 12.21
N PHE A 22 -10.02 9.07 12.97
CA PHE A 22 -10.02 8.61 14.36
C PHE A 22 -11.05 9.36 15.22
N PHE A 23 -11.10 10.68 15.12
CA PHE A 23 -12.05 11.50 15.88
C PHE A 23 -13.50 11.33 15.42
N LEU A 24 -13.73 11.11 14.13
CA LEU A 24 -15.07 10.98 13.56
C LEU A 24 -15.60 9.54 13.59
N ALA A 25 -14.74 8.53 13.68
CA ALA A 25 -15.12 7.12 13.59
C ALA A 25 -16.23 6.71 14.58
N PRO A 26 -16.20 7.12 15.87
CA PRO A 26 -17.29 6.82 16.80
C PRO A 26 -18.63 7.46 16.40
N LYS A 27 -18.59 8.69 15.88
CA LYS A 27 -19.80 9.44 15.44
C LYS A 27 -20.37 8.85 14.16
N LEU A 28 -19.50 8.49 13.22
CA LEU A 28 -19.84 7.86 11.94
C LEU A 28 -20.09 6.35 12.07
N LYS A 29 -19.91 5.75 13.26
CA LYS A 29 -20.07 4.30 13.49
C LYS A 29 -19.30 3.47 12.44
N ILE A 30 -18.07 3.87 12.15
CA ILE A 30 -17.17 3.16 11.25
C ILE A 30 -16.04 2.50 12.05
N ASN A 31 -15.58 1.35 11.59
CA ASN A 31 -14.41 0.69 12.14
C ASN A 31 -13.15 1.49 11.75
N PHE A 32 -12.34 1.84 12.75
CA PHE A 32 -11.03 2.43 12.57
C PHE A 32 -10.11 1.99 13.71
N ASP A 33 -9.20 1.08 13.40
CA ASP A 33 -8.32 0.44 14.37
C ASP A 33 -6.85 0.49 13.93
N LYS A 34 -5.97 -0.10 14.75
CA LYS A 34 -4.54 -0.17 14.43
C LYS A 34 -4.26 -0.94 13.13
N SER A 35 -5.09 -1.94 12.79
CA SER A 35 -4.92 -2.75 11.58
C SER A 35 -5.17 -1.93 10.30
N VAL A 36 -6.14 -1.01 10.34
CA VAL A 36 -6.44 -0.08 9.25
C VAL A 36 -5.25 0.85 9.01
N VAL A 37 -4.69 1.43 10.09
CA VAL A 37 -3.50 2.29 10.01
C VAL A 37 -2.31 1.51 9.44
N PHE A 38 -2.05 0.31 9.97
CA PHE A 38 -0.95 -0.55 9.53
C PHE A 38 -1.00 -0.89 8.04
N LYS A 39 -2.17 -1.32 7.54
CA LYS A 39 -2.36 -1.66 6.12
C LYS A 39 -2.26 -0.44 5.21
N THR A 40 -2.78 0.70 5.67
CA THR A 40 -2.67 1.96 4.94
C THR A 40 -1.23 2.41 4.81
N GLU A 41 -0.40 2.21 5.85
CA GLU A 41 1.02 2.52 5.79
C GLU A 41 1.76 1.64 4.77
N ILE A 42 1.45 0.35 4.69
CA ILE A 42 1.98 -0.54 3.62
C ILE A 42 1.59 -0.01 2.24
N ALA A 43 0.33 0.42 2.06
CA ALA A 43 -0.14 1.01 0.80
C ALA A 43 0.63 2.29 0.45
N ARG A 44 0.90 3.17 1.43
CA ARG A 44 1.67 4.41 1.25
C ARG A 44 3.08 4.11 0.73
N ILE A 45 3.78 3.17 1.35
CA ILE A 45 5.14 2.79 0.96
C ILE A 45 5.12 2.17 -0.44
N PHE A 46 4.15 1.29 -0.73
CA PHE A 46 4.00 0.67 -2.05
C PHE A 46 3.80 1.70 -3.16
N LEU A 47 2.91 2.66 -2.97
CA LEU A 47 2.63 3.73 -3.94
C LEU A 47 3.87 4.62 -4.17
N LYS A 48 4.61 4.95 -3.09
CA LYS A 48 5.88 5.71 -3.19
C LYS A 48 6.98 4.95 -3.93
N TYR A 49 6.99 3.62 -3.81
CA TYR A 49 7.98 2.76 -4.46
C TYR A 49 7.69 2.58 -5.97
N THR A 50 6.43 2.35 -6.34
CA THR A 50 6.06 1.88 -7.69
C THR A 50 5.68 2.98 -8.69
N ASN A 51 5.37 4.20 -8.25
CA ASN A 51 4.95 5.32 -9.11
C ASN A 51 3.86 4.91 -10.14
N LEU A 52 2.82 4.22 -9.66
CA LEU A 52 1.70 3.75 -10.47
C LEU A 52 0.86 4.94 -10.97
N LYS A 53 0.22 4.77 -12.13
CA LYS A 53 -0.71 5.76 -12.70
C LYS A 53 -2.09 5.69 -12.04
N VAL A 54 -2.13 5.91 -10.72
CA VAL A 54 -3.35 5.98 -9.91
C VAL A 54 -3.30 7.22 -9.02
N ASP A 55 -4.45 7.65 -8.52
CA ASP A 55 -4.50 8.72 -7.53
C ASP A 55 -4.13 8.18 -6.15
N ASN A 56 -2.94 8.53 -5.66
CA ASN A 56 -2.45 8.09 -4.35
C ASN A 56 -3.36 8.53 -3.20
N ASN A 57 -3.87 9.76 -3.27
CA ASN A 57 -4.72 10.32 -2.23
C ASN A 57 -6.06 9.56 -2.15
N LEU A 58 -6.63 9.26 -3.32
CA LEU A 58 -7.83 8.43 -3.44
C LEU A 58 -7.60 7.01 -2.89
N VAL A 59 -6.51 6.35 -3.26
CA VAL A 59 -6.16 5.00 -2.80
C VAL A 59 -5.99 4.96 -1.29
N LEU A 60 -5.24 5.91 -0.71
CA LEU A 60 -5.00 5.93 0.74
C LEU A 60 -6.27 6.23 1.53
N THR A 61 -7.12 7.13 1.03
CA THR A 61 -8.43 7.38 1.63
C THR A 61 -9.31 6.13 1.59
N ALA A 62 -9.29 5.40 0.48
CA ALA A 62 -10.01 4.14 0.34
C ALA A 62 -9.44 3.03 1.27
N CYS A 63 -8.12 2.93 1.46
CA CYS A 63 -7.51 2.02 2.44
C CYS A 63 -8.01 2.28 3.87
N LEU A 64 -8.17 3.55 4.26
CA LEU A 64 -8.66 3.94 5.58
C LEU A 64 -10.15 3.59 5.79
N LEU A 65 -10.95 3.50 4.72
CA LEU A 65 -12.42 3.43 4.80
C LEU A 65 -13.03 2.12 4.27
N CYS A 66 -12.32 1.33 3.45
CA CYS A 66 -12.88 0.13 2.80
C CYS A 66 -13.35 -0.96 3.78
N ASN A 67 -12.80 -0.97 5.01
CA ASN A 67 -13.19 -1.90 6.07
C ASN A 67 -14.14 -1.26 7.11
N CYS A 68 -14.79 -0.13 6.79
CA CYS A 68 -15.58 0.66 7.76
C CYS A 68 -16.74 -0.10 8.44
N LYS A 69 -17.23 -1.20 7.84
CA LYS A 69 -18.27 -2.09 8.42
C LYS A 69 -17.76 -3.50 8.73
N LYS A 70 -16.45 -3.73 8.64
CA LYS A 70 -15.85 -5.02 8.98
C LYS A 70 -16.01 -5.29 10.47
N VAL A 71 -16.50 -6.47 10.80
CA VAL A 71 -16.68 -6.95 12.18
C VAL A 71 -15.55 -7.91 12.50
N ASP A 72 -14.92 -7.78 13.68
CA ASP A 72 -13.80 -8.62 14.13
C ASP A 72 -14.20 -10.05 14.57
N ASP A 73 -15.45 -10.45 14.32
CA ASP A 73 -15.99 -11.72 14.76
C ASP A 73 -15.88 -12.78 13.66
N SER A 74 -14.82 -13.58 13.74
CA SER A 74 -14.51 -14.68 12.81
C SER A 74 -15.57 -15.79 12.78
N GLN A 75 -16.50 -15.82 13.76
CA GLN A 75 -17.59 -16.80 13.81
C GLN A 75 -18.78 -16.41 12.92
N LYS A 76 -18.80 -15.19 12.36
CA LYS A 76 -19.87 -14.70 11.47
C LYS A 76 -19.47 -14.78 9.99
N ILE A 77 -19.30 -16.01 9.49
CA ILE A 77 -18.91 -16.30 8.09
C ILE A 77 -19.75 -15.54 7.06
N GLY A 78 -21.05 -15.34 7.31
CA GLY A 78 -21.94 -14.57 6.43
C GLY A 78 -21.55 -13.09 6.29
N LYS A 79 -21.11 -12.43 7.38
CA LYS A 79 -20.68 -11.02 7.36
C LYS A 79 -19.33 -10.82 6.67
N LEU A 80 -18.53 -11.88 6.57
CA LEU A 80 -17.23 -11.84 5.89
C LEU A 80 -17.35 -11.61 4.38
N LYS A 81 -18.50 -11.96 3.79
CA LYS A 81 -18.78 -11.78 2.36
C LYS A 81 -19.42 -10.43 2.03
N THR A 82 -20.23 -9.89 2.95
CA THR A 82 -21.05 -8.70 2.68
C THR A 82 -20.45 -7.40 3.20
N TYR A 83 -19.47 -7.43 4.12
CA TYR A 83 -18.98 -6.21 4.76
C TYR A 83 -18.47 -5.13 3.78
N ALA A 84 -17.85 -5.54 2.67
CA ALA A 84 -17.30 -4.58 1.71
C ALA A 84 -18.42 -3.88 0.93
N LYS A 85 -19.47 -4.64 0.57
CA LYS A 85 -20.68 -4.10 -0.06
C LYS A 85 -21.47 -3.21 0.91
N GLU A 86 -21.73 -3.70 2.12
CA GLU A 86 -22.39 -2.92 3.18
C GLU A 86 -21.60 -1.64 3.52
N GLY A 87 -20.26 -1.73 3.51
CA GLY A 87 -19.37 -0.60 3.69
C GLY A 87 -19.48 0.43 2.56
N ALA A 88 -19.50 -0.02 1.31
CA ALA A 88 -19.67 0.85 0.14
C ALA A 88 -21.03 1.56 0.12
N GLU A 89 -22.12 0.83 0.40
CA GLU A 89 -23.47 1.41 0.53
C GLU A 89 -23.52 2.45 1.67
N TYR A 90 -22.82 2.19 2.77
CA TYR A 90 -22.72 3.15 3.87
C TYR A 90 -21.89 4.39 3.50
N LEU A 91 -20.79 4.22 2.78
CA LEU A 91 -19.98 5.35 2.30
C LEU A 91 -20.78 6.22 1.32
N GLU A 92 -21.62 5.63 0.46
CA GLU A 92 -22.51 6.42 -0.41
C GLU A 92 -23.46 7.31 0.42
N GLN A 93 -23.99 6.81 1.54
CA GLN A 93 -24.82 7.60 2.47
C GLN A 93 -24.04 8.72 3.16
N LEU A 94 -22.72 8.55 3.36
CA LEU A 94 -21.81 9.57 3.88
C LEU A 94 -21.40 10.61 2.81
N GLY A 95 -21.90 10.49 1.59
CA GLY A 95 -21.69 11.46 0.51
C GLY A 95 -20.51 11.15 -0.41
N PHE A 96 -19.91 9.97 -0.33
CA PHE A 96 -18.90 9.54 -1.31
C PHE A 96 -19.55 9.20 -2.65
N ASP A 97 -18.83 9.48 -3.74
CA ASP A 97 -19.33 9.16 -5.08
C ASP A 97 -19.31 7.64 -5.35
N LYS A 98 -20.03 7.25 -6.40
CA LYS A 98 -20.16 5.84 -6.81
C LYS A 98 -18.83 5.19 -7.16
N ARG A 99 -17.87 5.95 -7.71
CA ARG A 99 -16.58 5.40 -8.11
C ARG A 99 -15.76 5.07 -6.86
N PHE A 100 -15.71 5.97 -5.88
CA PHE A 100 -15.05 5.73 -4.60
C PHE A 100 -15.65 4.53 -3.88
N CYS A 101 -16.98 4.45 -3.80
CA CYS A 101 -17.67 3.32 -3.17
C CYS A 101 -17.33 2.00 -3.87
N LYS A 102 -17.27 1.99 -5.21
CA LYS A 102 -16.85 0.82 -6.00
C LYS A 102 -15.39 0.43 -5.74
N ILE A 103 -14.49 1.41 -5.55
CA ILE A 103 -13.08 1.14 -5.18
C ILE A 103 -13.04 0.39 -3.85
N CYS A 104 -13.73 0.91 -2.83
CA CYS A 104 -13.81 0.35 -1.48
C CYS A 104 -14.45 -1.04 -1.45
N GLU A 105 -15.55 -1.24 -2.18
CA GLU A 105 -16.20 -2.55 -2.32
C GLU A 105 -15.23 -3.60 -2.90
N GLY A 106 -14.37 -3.16 -3.83
CA GLY A 106 -13.35 -3.99 -4.45
C GLY A 106 -12.21 -4.44 -3.54
N VAL A 107 -12.19 -4.13 -2.24
CA VAL A 107 -11.17 -4.70 -1.32
C VAL A 107 -11.19 -6.24 -1.28
N ASN A 108 -12.33 -6.86 -1.63
CA ASN A 108 -12.46 -8.29 -1.86
C ASN A 108 -13.12 -8.58 -3.21
N ARG A 109 -13.30 -9.86 -3.55
CA ARG A 109 -13.79 -10.31 -4.86
C ARG A 109 -15.26 -10.72 -4.91
N TYR A 110 -16.02 -10.56 -3.82
CA TYR A 110 -17.41 -11.04 -3.77
C TYR A 110 -18.37 -10.24 -4.67
N SER A 111 -18.01 -9.00 -5.02
CA SER A 111 -18.85 -8.12 -5.86
C SER A 111 -18.58 -8.21 -7.37
N GLY A 112 -17.65 -9.07 -7.79
CA GLY A 112 -17.41 -9.37 -9.21
C GLY A 112 -16.60 -8.32 -9.99
N ASN A 113 -16.67 -8.41 -11.33
CA ASN A 113 -15.93 -7.60 -12.30
C ASN A 113 -16.88 -6.69 -13.11
N PRO A 114 -16.40 -5.55 -13.66
CA PRO A 114 -15.01 -5.07 -13.71
C PRO A 114 -14.59 -4.25 -12.47
N ARG A 115 -13.37 -4.54 -11.99
CA ARG A 115 -12.74 -3.88 -10.83
C ARG A 115 -12.02 -2.59 -11.23
N GLU A 116 -12.09 -1.57 -10.37
CA GLU A 116 -11.24 -0.38 -10.48
C GLU A 116 -9.76 -0.77 -10.25
N PRO A 117 -8.78 -0.13 -10.92
CA PRO A 117 -7.38 -0.40 -10.68
C PRO A 117 -6.99 -0.24 -9.20
N GLU A 118 -7.49 0.80 -8.53
CA GLU A 118 -7.24 1.09 -7.12
C GLU A 118 -7.67 -0.08 -6.21
N SER A 119 -8.77 -0.77 -6.55
CA SER A 119 -9.24 -1.94 -5.79
C SER A 119 -8.22 -3.08 -5.74
N ASP A 120 -7.42 -3.26 -6.79
CA ASP A 120 -6.37 -4.27 -6.81
C ASP A 120 -5.23 -3.94 -5.82
N ILE A 121 -4.97 -2.65 -5.58
CA ILE A 121 -4.00 -2.21 -4.55
C ILE A 121 -4.58 -2.46 -3.16
N LEU A 122 -5.84 -2.11 -2.94
CA LEU A 122 -6.55 -2.33 -1.67
C LEU A 122 -6.57 -3.82 -1.29
N GLU A 123 -6.83 -4.70 -2.25
CA GLU A 123 -6.84 -6.14 -2.02
C GLU A 123 -5.46 -6.66 -1.58
N LEU A 124 -4.39 -6.25 -2.29
CA LEU A 124 -3.03 -6.68 -1.96
C LEU A 124 -2.64 -6.23 -0.55
N THR A 125 -2.86 -4.97 -0.23
CA THR A 125 -2.46 -4.38 1.06
C THR A 125 -3.32 -4.89 2.22
N ASP A 126 -4.63 -5.11 2.02
CA ASP A 126 -5.50 -5.66 3.07
C ASP A 126 -5.13 -7.12 3.39
N GLN A 127 -4.94 -7.95 2.37
CA GLN A 127 -4.61 -9.36 2.56
C GLN A 127 -3.19 -9.55 3.10
N PHE A 128 -2.20 -8.90 2.49
CA PHE A 128 -0.80 -8.97 2.92
C PHE A 128 -0.64 -8.39 4.33
N GLY A 129 -1.10 -7.15 4.55
CA GLY A 129 -1.00 -6.52 5.86
C GLY A 129 -1.80 -7.26 6.93
N GLY A 130 -2.93 -7.87 6.57
CA GLY A 130 -3.69 -8.74 7.46
C GLY A 130 -2.93 -10.00 7.91
N MET A 131 -2.00 -10.51 7.10
CA MET A 131 -1.12 -11.64 7.45
C MET A 131 0.03 -11.22 8.37
N LEU A 132 0.51 -9.98 8.25
CA LEU A 132 1.61 -9.44 9.06
C LEU A 132 1.22 -8.98 10.47
N ILE A 133 -0.04 -9.12 10.87
CA ILE A 133 -0.54 -8.72 12.19
C ILE A 133 -0.87 -9.96 13.01
N ASP A 134 -0.52 -9.92 14.30
CA ASP A 134 -0.91 -10.92 15.29
C ASP A 134 -2.43 -10.95 15.48
N ARG A 135 -2.98 -12.14 15.63
CA ARG A 135 -4.40 -12.37 15.93
C ARG A 135 -4.52 -13.29 17.14
N PRO A 136 -5.68 -13.31 17.82
CA PRO A 136 -5.88 -14.22 18.96
C PRO A 136 -5.55 -15.68 18.64
N GLU A 137 -5.81 -16.11 17.41
CA GLU A 137 -5.61 -17.48 16.93
C GLU A 137 -4.24 -17.76 16.27
N ARG A 138 -3.44 -16.72 15.94
CA ARG A 138 -2.15 -16.91 15.25
C ARG A 138 -1.21 -15.72 15.42
N ILE A 139 0.08 -16.00 15.41
CA ILE A 139 1.10 -14.95 15.25
C ILE A 139 1.13 -14.42 13.82
N ALA A 140 1.71 -13.24 13.65
CA ALA A 140 2.01 -12.65 12.36
C ALA A 140 2.94 -13.57 11.53
N PHE A 141 2.67 -13.62 10.24
CA PHE A 141 3.56 -14.31 9.29
C PHE A 141 4.82 -13.47 9.02
N ASN A 142 5.89 -14.15 8.60
CA ASN A 142 7.04 -13.49 8.01
C ASN A 142 6.65 -12.89 6.64
N PRO A 143 7.22 -11.74 6.22
CA PRO A 143 6.87 -11.09 4.95
C PRO A 143 7.02 -11.98 3.71
N ASP A 144 8.10 -12.75 3.61
CA ASP A 144 8.31 -13.69 2.51
C ASP A 144 7.22 -14.78 2.45
N GLU A 145 6.90 -15.38 3.60
CA GLU A 145 5.83 -16.38 3.70
C GLU A 145 4.47 -15.78 3.36
N ALA A 146 4.18 -14.58 3.86
CA ALA A 146 2.95 -13.85 3.57
C ALA A 146 2.82 -13.57 2.06
N MET A 147 3.91 -13.23 1.37
CA MET A 147 3.91 -13.00 -0.07
C MET A 147 3.62 -14.29 -0.85
N VAL A 148 4.26 -15.42 -0.47
CA VAL A 148 4.01 -16.73 -1.07
C VAL A 148 2.55 -17.15 -0.90
N LEU A 149 1.97 -16.97 0.30
CA LEU A 149 0.57 -17.27 0.58
C LEU A 149 -0.39 -16.36 -0.20
N LEU A 150 -0.05 -15.07 -0.33
CA LEU A 150 -0.85 -14.12 -1.11
C LEU A 150 -0.97 -14.61 -2.56
N GLU A 151 0.15 -14.97 -3.18
CA GLU A 151 0.21 -15.38 -4.58
C GLU A 151 -0.39 -16.77 -4.82
N HIS A 152 0.08 -17.79 -4.09
CA HIS A 152 -0.20 -19.17 -4.45
C HIS A 152 -1.42 -19.76 -3.74
N ARG A 153 -1.94 -19.07 -2.72
CA ARG A 153 -3.16 -19.49 -2.02
C ARG A 153 -4.29 -18.50 -2.26
N ASN A 154 -4.10 -17.23 -1.93
CA ASN A 154 -5.20 -16.27 -1.95
C ASN A 154 -5.55 -15.80 -3.38
N LEU A 155 -4.53 -15.58 -4.23
CA LEU A 155 -4.69 -15.09 -5.61
C LEU A 155 -4.35 -16.12 -6.68
N LYS A 156 -4.29 -17.42 -6.33
CA LYS A 156 -3.80 -18.51 -7.18
C LYS A 156 -4.37 -18.51 -8.61
N THR A 157 -5.64 -18.17 -8.75
CA THR A 157 -6.41 -18.17 -10.01
C THR A 157 -6.96 -16.81 -10.37
N GLU A 158 -6.51 -15.78 -9.67
CA GLU A 158 -7.13 -14.47 -9.66
C GLU A 158 -6.16 -13.44 -10.22
N TYR A 159 -6.59 -12.77 -11.29
CA TYR A 159 -5.80 -11.69 -11.86
C TYR A 159 -5.83 -10.46 -10.94
N ASN A 160 -4.66 -9.90 -10.66
CA ASN A 160 -4.48 -8.62 -9.99
C ASN A 160 -3.41 -7.83 -10.76
N ARG A 161 -3.74 -6.60 -11.17
CA ARG A 161 -2.91 -5.78 -12.06
C ARG A 161 -1.51 -5.49 -11.50
N TYR A 162 -1.37 -5.46 -10.18
CA TYR A 162 -0.18 -4.98 -9.50
C TYR A 162 0.55 -6.06 -8.71
N LEU A 163 0.13 -7.33 -8.80
CA LEU A 163 0.72 -8.43 -8.03
C LEU A 163 2.23 -8.54 -8.23
N GLN A 164 2.70 -8.44 -9.49
CA GLN A 164 4.13 -8.53 -9.80
C GLN A 164 4.91 -7.37 -9.18
N SER A 165 4.46 -6.12 -9.37
CA SER A 165 5.08 -4.94 -8.77
C SER A 165 5.02 -4.98 -7.24
N PHE A 166 3.98 -5.59 -6.67
CA PHE A 166 3.85 -5.77 -5.23
C PHE A 166 4.84 -6.81 -4.70
N ARG A 167 5.11 -7.90 -5.43
CA ARG A 167 6.16 -8.85 -5.07
C ARG A 167 7.53 -8.17 -5.03
N GLU A 168 7.88 -7.43 -6.09
CA GLU A 168 9.13 -6.68 -6.17
C GLU A 168 9.27 -5.64 -5.05
N PHE A 169 8.15 -5.00 -4.68
CA PHE A 169 8.08 -4.11 -3.53
C PHE A 169 8.39 -4.85 -2.22
N VAL A 170 7.75 -5.98 -1.96
CA VAL A 170 7.97 -6.76 -0.72
C VAL A 170 9.43 -7.20 -0.62
N GLU A 171 9.97 -7.77 -1.70
CA GLU A 171 11.38 -8.19 -1.77
C GLU A 171 12.36 -7.03 -1.56
N ALA A 172 12.05 -5.84 -2.07
CA ALA A 172 12.88 -4.65 -1.87
C ALA A 172 12.82 -4.19 -0.41
N MET A 173 11.64 -4.12 0.19
CA MET A 173 11.45 -3.65 1.57
C MET A 173 12.09 -4.59 2.60
N GLU A 174 12.16 -5.89 2.33
CA GLU A 174 12.87 -6.86 3.18
C GLU A 174 14.39 -6.74 3.10
N LYS A 175 14.93 -6.15 2.01
CA LYS A 175 16.38 -5.89 1.89
C LYS A 175 16.79 -4.54 2.49
N ILE A 176 15.84 -3.63 2.69
CA ILE A 176 16.11 -2.34 3.32
C ILE A 176 16.21 -2.53 4.83
N VAL A 177 17.41 -2.26 5.36
CA VAL A 177 17.65 -2.23 6.80
C VAL A 177 17.53 -0.80 7.31
N ILE A 178 16.75 -0.63 8.37
CA ILE A 178 16.65 0.62 9.12
C ILE A 178 17.44 0.46 10.41
N HIS A 179 18.50 1.26 10.53
CA HIS A 179 19.35 1.25 11.70
C HIS A 179 18.67 1.88 12.92
N GLY A 180 19.02 1.37 14.09
CA GLY A 180 18.54 1.83 15.38
C GLY A 180 19.30 1.09 16.49
N ASN A 181 18.66 0.89 17.64
CA ASN A 181 19.25 0.03 18.68
C ASN A 181 19.39 -1.43 18.22
N VAL A 182 18.48 -1.86 17.34
CA VAL A 182 18.54 -3.15 16.64
C VAL A 182 18.17 -2.88 15.19
N ASP A 183 18.99 -3.40 14.28
CA ASP A 183 18.73 -3.34 12.84
C ASP A 183 17.50 -4.17 12.49
N THR A 184 16.57 -3.57 11.74
CA THR A 184 15.31 -4.21 11.36
C THR A 184 14.96 -3.88 9.92
N THR A 185 14.24 -4.80 9.25
CA THR A 185 13.67 -4.52 7.93
C THR A 185 12.49 -3.54 8.04
N VAL A 186 12.05 -2.99 6.92
CA VAL A 186 10.92 -2.06 6.85
C VAL A 186 9.65 -2.68 7.46
N PHE A 187 9.33 -3.94 7.14
CA PHE A 187 8.15 -4.61 7.68
C PHE A 187 8.35 -5.04 9.13
N ALA A 188 9.53 -5.57 9.50
CA ALA A 188 9.80 -5.97 10.88
C ALA A 188 9.66 -4.78 11.85
N ARG A 189 10.15 -3.60 11.47
CA ARG A 189 10.00 -2.37 12.26
C ARG A 189 8.53 -1.95 12.38
N LEU A 190 7.76 -2.02 11.30
CA LEU A 190 6.33 -1.69 11.32
C LEU A 190 5.52 -2.67 12.18
N GLN A 191 5.80 -3.98 12.07
CA GLN A 191 5.18 -5.01 12.92
C GLN A 191 5.48 -4.79 14.40
N LYS A 192 6.71 -4.38 14.73
CA LYS A 192 7.07 -4.02 16.10
C LYS A 192 6.23 -2.83 16.59
N LEU A 193 6.12 -1.76 15.81
CA LEU A 193 5.28 -0.60 16.17
C LEU A 193 3.81 -1.00 16.37
N MET A 194 3.28 -1.87 15.51
CA MET A 194 1.92 -2.39 15.63
C MET A 194 1.67 -3.12 16.95
N ARG A 195 2.64 -3.94 17.39
CA ARG A 195 2.57 -4.68 18.66
C ARG A 195 2.73 -3.76 19.86
N ASP A 196 3.73 -2.88 19.83
CA ASP A 196 4.14 -2.08 20.99
C ASP A 196 3.17 -0.92 21.27
N SER A 197 2.47 -0.42 20.24
CA SER A 197 1.53 0.70 20.39
C SER A 197 0.26 0.27 21.14
N LYS A 198 -0.15 1.02 22.16
CA LYS A 198 -1.36 0.73 22.95
C LYS A 198 -2.65 0.96 22.18
N GLY A 199 -2.65 1.87 21.21
CA GLY A 199 -3.82 2.22 20.43
C GLY A 199 -3.46 2.99 19.16
N VAL A 200 -4.51 3.40 18.42
CA VAL A 200 -4.37 4.15 17.17
C VAL A 200 -3.55 5.43 17.33
N PRO A 201 -3.79 6.31 18.32
CA PRO A 201 -3.04 7.57 18.42
C PRO A 201 -1.53 7.37 18.61
N GLU A 202 -1.13 6.38 19.41
CA GLU A 202 0.29 6.08 19.64
C GLU A 202 0.94 5.51 18.39
N LEU A 203 0.26 4.60 17.68
CA LEU A 203 0.74 4.04 16.42
C LEU A 203 0.92 5.12 15.35
N VAL A 204 -0.09 5.97 15.15
CA VAL A 204 -0.04 7.08 14.18
C VAL A 204 1.11 8.03 14.51
N LYS A 205 1.27 8.39 15.80
CA LYS A 205 2.39 9.24 16.24
C LYS A 205 3.73 8.61 15.92
N SER A 206 3.96 7.34 16.29
CA SER A 206 5.22 6.65 16.00
C SER A 206 5.50 6.53 14.50
N ILE A 207 4.46 6.33 13.69
CA ILE A 207 4.57 6.31 12.23
C ILE A 207 5.01 7.68 11.70
N ALA A 208 4.40 8.76 12.18
CA ALA A 208 4.65 10.11 11.72
C ALA A 208 6.03 10.64 12.12
N THR A 209 6.44 10.41 13.38
CA THR A 209 7.62 11.10 13.94
C THR A 209 8.95 10.39 13.68
N ASP A 210 8.92 9.11 13.32
CA ASP A 210 10.15 8.30 13.19
C ASP A 210 10.07 7.38 11.97
N TYR A 211 9.14 6.43 11.97
CA TYR A 211 9.15 5.35 10.97
C TYR A 211 9.04 5.84 9.52
N SER A 212 8.05 6.69 9.21
CA SER A 212 7.84 7.17 7.84
C SER A 212 9.03 7.97 7.33
N ILE A 213 9.65 8.77 8.21
CA ILE A 213 10.82 9.58 7.87
C ILE A 213 11.99 8.69 7.47
N CYS A 214 12.30 7.68 8.30
CA CYS A 214 13.38 6.73 8.02
C CYS A 214 13.13 5.93 6.73
N VAL A 215 11.90 5.44 6.53
CA VAL A 215 11.54 4.69 5.33
C VAL A 215 11.62 5.56 4.08
N ASP A 216 11.09 6.78 4.13
CA ASP A 216 11.10 7.71 3.00
C ASP A 216 12.54 8.08 2.59
N GLN A 217 13.44 8.30 3.56
CA GLN A 217 14.87 8.50 3.28
C GLN A 217 15.46 7.31 2.52
N LYS A 218 15.19 6.08 2.97
CA LYS A 218 15.68 4.86 2.29
C LYS A 218 15.10 4.68 0.89
N LEU A 219 13.84 5.04 0.68
CA LEU A 219 13.23 5.01 -0.66
C LEU A 219 13.91 6.01 -1.61
N GLU A 220 14.26 7.20 -1.13
CA GLU A 220 14.97 8.19 -1.95
C GLU A 220 16.42 7.79 -2.26
N GLU A 221 17.12 7.15 -1.30
CA GLU A 221 18.43 6.54 -1.53
C GLU A 221 18.38 5.48 -2.65
N LEU A 222 17.37 4.60 -2.63
CA LEU A 222 17.15 3.58 -3.65
C LEU A 222 16.88 4.19 -5.04
N LYS A 223 16.02 5.21 -5.11
CA LYS A 223 15.73 5.91 -6.37
C LYS A 223 16.99 6.57 -6.93
N THR A 224 17.83 7.15 -6.08
CA THR A 224 19.07 7.81 -6.48
C THR A 224 20.08 6.79 -7.01
N THR A 225 20.28 5.69 -6.28
CA THR A 225 21.16 4.59 -6.69
C THR A 225 20.72 3.98 -8.02
N ALA A 226 19.41 3.77 -8.21
CA ALA A 226 18.87 3.26 -9.47
C ALA A 226 19.08 4.23 -10.64
N LYS A 227 18.96 5.55 -10.42
CA LYS A 227 19.25 6.58 -11.43
C LYS A 227 20.74 6.58 -11.82
N GLU A 228 21.63 6.45 -10.84
CA GLU A 228 23.08 6.39 -11.07
C GLU A 228 23.48 5.12 -11.82
N ALA A 229 22.96 3.95 -11.42
CA ALA A 229 23.18 2.70 -12.13
C ALA A 229 22.73 2.78 -13.60
N LYS A 230 21.57 3.40 -13.89
CA LYS A 230 21.09 3.64 -15.26
C LYS A 230 22.01 4.57 -16.05
N LYS A 231 22.52 5.64 -15.43
CA LYS A 231 23.50 6.54 -16.08
C LYS A 231 24.79 5.80 -16.42
N THR A 232 25.30 4.98 -15.51
CA THR A 232 26.52 4.18 -15.72
C THR A 232 26.31 3.10 -16.79
N ALA A 233 25.17 2.41 -16.79
CA ALA A 233 24.82 1.43 -17.82
C ALA A 233 24.70 2.08 -19.22
N ASN A 234 24.05 3.25 -19.31
CA ASN A 234 23.96 3.98 -20.58
C ASN A 234 25.32 4.46 -21.08
N ARG A 235 26.23 4.87 -20.18
CA ARG A 235 27.63 5.21 -20.52
C ARG A 235 28.43 3.98 -20.96
N ALA A 236 28.15 2.81 -20.40
CA ALA A 236 28.83 1.57 -20.77
C ALA A 236 28.41 1.01 -22.14
N MET A 237 27.17 1.30 -22.59
CA MET A 237 26.68 0.83 -23.91
C MET A 237 27.25 1.61 -25.10
N PHE A 238 27.66 2.86 -24.92
CA PHE A 238 28.29 3.66 -25.97
C PHE A 238 29.56 4.30 -25.43
N THR A 239 30.68 3.60 -25.57
CA THR A 239 31.98 4.24 -25.40
C THR A 239 32.22 5.19 -26.57
N THR A 240 32.90 6.31 -26.32
CA THR A 240 33.28 7.27 -27.37
C THR A 240 34.04 6.61 -28.52
N GLU A 241 34.79 5.54 -28.24
CA GLU A 241 35.45 4.71 -29.27
C GLU A 241 34.48 3.91 -30.16
N ILE A 242 33.36 3.42 -29.61
CA ILE A 242 32.32 2.71 -30.38
C ILE A 242 31.54 3.72 -31.22
N GLU A 243 31.21 4.89 -30.67
CA GLU A 243 30.58 5.99 -31.41
C GLU A 243 31.47 6.46 -32.57
N GLU A 244 32.77 6.69 -32.33
CA GLU A 244 33.72 7.06 -33.39
C GLU A 244 33.88 5.96 -34.45
N LYS A 245 33.92 4.67 -34.05
CA LYS A 245 33.95 3.56 -35.01
C LYS A 245 32.70 3.50 -35.87
N ILE A 246 31.51 3.67 -35.28
CA ILE A 246 30.24 3.67 -36.02
C ILE A 246 30.16 4.88 -36.96
N LEU A 247 30.51 6.08 -36.48
CA LEU A 247 30.52 7.31 -37.28
C LEU A 247 31.54 7.25 -38.44
N ASN A 248 32.69 6.60 -38.24
CA ASN A 248 33.68 6.40 -39.29
C ASN A 248 33.25 5.36 -40.33
N HIS A 249 32.50 4.32 -39.94
CA HIS A 249 31.92 3.34 -40.88
C HIS A 249 30.71 3.91 -41.63
N ALA A 250 29.89 4.75 -40.99
CA ALA A 250 28.71 5.36 -41.60
C ALA A 250 29.03 6.42 -42.68
N LYS A 251 30.28 6.91 -42.74
CA LYS A 251 30.74 7.86 -43.77
C LYS A 251 31.20 7.18 -45.08
N MET A 252 31.00 5.87 -45.25
CA MET A 252 31.52 5.12 -46.40
C MET A 252 30.52 4.82 -47.52
N ASP A 253 29.24 5.21 -47.42
CA ASP A 253 28.22 4.90 -48.43
C ASP A 253 27.62 6.12 -49.15
N ASP A 254 28.39 7.20 -49.31
CA ASP A 254 28.08 8.28 -50.28
C ASP A 254 29.21 8.35 -51.32
N LYS A 255 29.27 7.37 -52.24
CA LYS A 255 29.97 7.47 -53.52
C LYS A 255 29.35 6.61 -54.60
#